data_AF-A0ABD6P330-F1
#
_entry.id   AF-A0ABD6P330-F1
#
_cell.length_a   1.000
_cell.length_b   1.000
_cell.length_c   1.000
_cell.angle_alpha   90.00
_cell.angle_beta   90.00
_cell.angle_gamma   90.00
#
_symmetry.space_group_name_H-M   'P 1'
#
loop_
_entity.id
_entity.type
_entity.pdbx_description
1 polymer ?
#
loop_
_entity_poly.entity_id
_entity_poly.type
_entity_poly.pdbx_seq_one_letter_code
_entity_poly.pdbx_strand_id
1 'polypeptide(L)'
;MKLPKPPGPPGPPSPNWPALPPDPPVPPTPDGAGGNGGDGGLLYGNGGHGGSAGSGGTSGNNGGSGGNALLIGNGGNGGKGSGVQHGGAGGSGGRFFGSNGLDGG
;
A
#
# COMPACT_ATOMS: atom_id res chain seq x y z
N MET A 1 -25.99 -55.81 18.91
CA MET A 1 -25.38 -54.85 19.87
C MET A 1 -23.90 -54.79 19.57
N LYS A 2 -23.34 -53.61 19.26
CA LYS A 2 -21.94 -53.46 18.84
C LYS A 2 -21.11 -53.04 20.05
N LEU A 3 -20.08 -53.83 20.39
CA LEU A 3 -19.19 -53.55 21.51
C LEU A 3 -18.46 -52.22 21.27
N PRO A 4 -18.39 -51.30 22.26
CA PRO A 4 -17.68 -50.04 22.09
C PRO A 4 -16.19 -50.28 21.88
N LYS A 5 -15.59 -49.49 20.98
CA LYS A 5 -14.16 -49.56 20.69
C LYS A 5 -13.37 -49.14 21.93
N PRO A 6 -12.32 -49.88 22.34
CA PRO A 6 -11.48 -49.48 23.46
C PRO A 6 -10.77 -48.14 23.18
N PRO A 7 -10.46 -47.36 24.22
CA PRO A 7 -9.68 -46.13 24.08
C PRO A 7 -8.30 -46.42 23.48
N GLY A 8 -7.81 -45.49 22.66
CA GLY A 8 -6.48 -45.58 22.08
C GLY A 8 -5.37 -45.49 23.14
N PRO A 9 -4.15 -45.95 22.81
CA PRO A 9 -3.02 -45.79 23.71
C PRO A 9 -2.72 -44.30 23.96
N PRO A 10 -2.14 -43.94 25.12
CA PRO A 10 -1.67 -42.59 25.37
C PRO A 10 -0.64 -42.18 24.31
N GLY A 11 -0.71 -40.92 23.89
CA GLY A 11 0.25 -40.36 22.93
C GLY A 11 1.67 -40.32 23.50
N PRO A 12 2.70 -40.20 22.64
CA PRO A 12 4.07 -40.05 23.10
C PRO A 12 4.24 -38.79 23.96
N PRO A 13 5.20 -38.78 24.91
CA PRO A 13 5.49 -37.59 25.69
C PRO A 13 5.94 -36.45 24.78
N SER A 14 5.49 -35.23 25.09
CA SER A 14 5.97 -34.04 24.40
C SER A 14 7.49 -33.90 24.59
N PRO A 15 8.25 -33.62 23.53
CA PRO A 15 9.68 -33.37 23.67
C PRO A 15 9.93 -32.16 24.56
N ASN A 16 10.84 -32.29 25.53
CA ASN A 16 11.27 -31.17 26.37
C ASN A 16 12.44 -30.42 25.71
N TRP A 17 12.14 -29.68 24.64
CA TRP A 17 13.12 -28.82 23.98
C TRP A 17 13.31 -27.52 24.78
N PRO A 18 14.54 -27.02 24.91
CA PRO A 18 14.75 -25.69 25.46
C PRO A 18 14.02 -24.65 24.61
N ALA A 19 13.45 -23.63 25.25
CA ALA A 19 12.82 -22.53 24.54
C ALA A 19 13.82 -21.90 23.56
N LEU A 20 13.39 -21.68 22.32
CA LEU A 20 14.19 -20.93 21.36
C LEU A 20 14.44 -19.51 21.91
N PRO A 21 15.61 -18.92 21.64
CA PRO A 21 15.83 -17.52 21.96
C PRO A 21 14.78 -16.66 21.24
N PRO A 22 14.39 -15.51 21.81
CA PRO A 22 13.48 -14.60 21.15
C PRO A 22 14.04 -14.16 19.80
N ASP A 23 13.16 -14.03 18.81
CA ASP A 23 13.54 -13.50 17.51
C ASP A 23 14.16 -12.11 17.66
N PRO A 24 15.21 -11.77 16.88
CA PRO A 24 15.74 -10.43 16.88
C PRO A 24 14.65 -9.43 16.46
N PRO A 25 14.70 -8.18 16.96
CA PRO A 25 13.76 -7.16 16.55
C PRO A 25 13.79 -7.00 15.03
N VAL A 26 12.61 -7.04 14.40
CA VAL A 26 12.46 -6.74 12.98
C VAL A 26 12.88 -5.29 12.77
N PRO A 27 13.86 -5.00 11.89
CA PRO A 27 14.23 -3.62 11.61
C PRO A 27 13.00 -2.87 11.09
N PRO A 28 12.85 -1.57 11.41
CA PRO A 28 11.75 -0.79 10.87
C PRO A 28 11.81 -0.87 9.34
N THR A 29 10.72 -1.26 8.71
CA THR A 29 10.60 -1.16 7.26
C THR A 29 10.76 0.31 6.89
N PRO A 30 11.71 0.68 6.00
CA PRO A 30 11.77 2.04 5.51
C PRO A 30 10.41 2.40 4.94
N ASP A 31 9.81 3.48 5.45
CA ASP A 31 8.65 4.06 4.82
C ASP A 31 9.01 4.42 3.37
N GLY A 32 8.17 4.01 2.42
CA GLY A 32 8.44 4.17 1.00
C GLY A 32 7.91 5.49 0.43
N ALA A 33 8.31 5.76 -0.81
CA ALA A 33 7.65 6.77 -1.64
C ALA A 33 6.16 6.47 -1.80
N GLY A 34 5.39 7.53 -2.02
CA GLY A 34 3.97 7.42 -2.33
C GLY A 34 3.76 6.68 -3.65
N GLY A 35 2.81 5.74 -3.68
CA GLY A 35 2.46 5.04 -4.91
C GLY A 35 1.76 5.97 -5.90
N ASN A 36 2.04 5.84 -7.20
CA ASN A 36 1.32 6.60 -8.22
C ASN A 36 -0.15 6.18 -8.29
N GLY A 37 -1.03 7.14 -8.54
CA GLY A 37 -2.43 6.89 -8.86
C GLY A 37 -2.58 6.24 -10.23
N GLY A 38 -3.49 5.27 -10.35
CA GLY A 38 -3.77 4.62 -11.64
C GLY A 38 -4.52 5.55 -12.59
N ASP A 39 -4.29 5.42 -13.90
CA ASP A 39 -5.08 6.12 -14.89
C ASP A 39 -6.54 5.63 -14.90
N GLY A 40 -7.46 6.52 -15.28
CA GLY A 40 -8.86 6.22 -15.49
C GLY A 40 -9.11 5.37 -16.74
N GLY A 41 -10.34 4.88 -16.87
CA GLY A 41 -10.77 4.11 -18.03
C GLY A 41 -10.70 4.89 -19.35
N LEU A 42 -10.63 4.16 -20.47
CA LEU A 42 -10.45 4.74 -21.81
C LEU A 42 -11.56 5.71 -22.23
N LEU A 43 -12.81 5.43 -21.87
CA LEU A 43 -13.99 6.19 -22.31
C LEU A 43 -14.50 7.11 -21.19
N TYR A 44 -14.65 6.54 -20.00
CA TYR A 44 -15.03 7.25 -18.79
C TYR A 44 -14.22 6.68 -17.62
N GLY A 45 -13.84 7.57 -16.70
CA GLY A 45 -13.14 7.21 -15.48
C GLY A 45 -12.19 8.30 -15.04
N ASN A 46 -12.22 8.61 -13.76
CA ASN A 46 -11.27 9.54 -13.16
C ASN A 46 -9.92 8.83 -12.97
N GLY A 47 -8.84 9.59 -13.08
CA GLY A 47 -7.54 9.15 -12.60
C GLY A 47 -7.53 9.04 -11.07
N GLY A 48 -6.82 8.04 -10.55
CA GLY A 48 -6.65 7.82 -9.12
C GLY A 48 -5.70 8.83 -8.49
N HIS A 49 -5.85 9.08 -7.20
CA HIS A 49 -4.94 9.94 -6.46
C HIS A 49 -3.58 9.27 -6.23
N GLY A 50 -2.51 10.06 -6.28
CA GLY A 50 -1.20 9.64 -5.82
C GLY A 50 -1.19 9.45 -4.30
N GLY A 51 -0.54 8.39 -3.84
CA GLY A 51 -0.32 8.12 -2.43
C GLY A 51 0.64 9.12 -1.81
N SER A 52 0.43 9.46 -0.55
CA SER A 52 1.41 10.26 0.19
C SER A 52 2.63 9.40 0.53
N ALA A 53 3.80 10.02 0.57
CA ALA A 53 5.01 9.38 1.01
C ALA A 53 4.93 9.03 2.50
N GLY A 54 5.54 7.92 2.90
CA GLY A 54 5.69 7.63 4.31
C GLY A 54 6.78 8.52 4.94
N SER A 55 6.70 8.68 6.27
CA SER A 55 7.48 9.63 7.07
C SER A 55 8.92 9.19 7.41
N GLY A 56 9.24 7.92 7.19
CA GLY A 56 10.52 7.30 7.56
C GLY A 56 11.64 7.57 6.55
N GLY A 57 12.82 7.85 7.10
CA GLY A 57 14.05 8.16 6.37
C GLY A 57 14.51 9.60 6.61
N THR A 58 15.82 9.78 6.88
CA THR A 58 16.42 11.10 7.20
C THR A 58 16.23 12.16 6.12
N SER A 59 16.05 11.74 4.86
CA SER A 59 15.89 12.62 3.71
C SER A 59 14.43 12.82 3.29
N GLY A 60 13.48 12.09 3.87
CA GLY A 60 12.09 12.00 3.41
C GLY A 60 11.93 11.30 2.07
N ASN A 61 10.69 11.21 1.59
CA ASN A 61 10.29 10.50 0.37
C ASN A 61 9.35 11.36 -0.48
N ASN A 62 9.38 11.16 -1.81
CA ASN A 62 8.46 11.84 -2.71
C ASN A 62 7.03 11.28 -2.58
N GLY A 63 6.05 12.15 -2.72
CA GLY A 63 4.66 11.74 -2.94
C GLY A 63 4.46 11.13 -4.33
N GLY A 64 3.45 10.27 -4.47
CA GLY A 64 3.11 9.67 -5.76
C GLY A 64 2.37 10.66 -6.67
N SER A 65 2.57 10.56 -7.98
CA SER A 65 1.80 11.36 -8.94
C SER A 65 0.35 10.87 -9.02
N GLY A 66 -0.58 11.76 -9.28
CA GLY A 66 -1.95 11.40 -9.61
C GLY A 66 -2.09 10.83 -11.02
N GLY A 67 -3.06 9.94 -11.21
CA GLY A 67 -3.39 9.34 -12.50
C GLY A 67 -4.21 10.27 -13.40
N ASN A 68 -4.19 10.01 -14.70
CA ASN A 68 -4.90 10.80 -15.70
C ASN A 68 -6.26 10.21 -16.03
N ALA A 69 -7.19 11.04 -16.50
CA ALA A 69 -8.36 10.59 -17.24
C ALA A 69 -8.13 10.75 -18.75
N LEU A 70 -8.64 9.82 -19.58
CA LEU A 70 -8.33 9.86 -21.02
C LEU A 70 -9.31 10.71 -21.82
N LEU A 71 -10.62 10.50 -21.64
CA LEU A 71 -11.66 11.08 -22.49
C LEU A 71 -12.68 11.88 -21.68
N ILE A 72 -13.33 11.22 -20.72
CA ILE A 72 -14.22 11.85 -19.74
C ILE A 72 -13.81 11.41 -18.33
N GLY A 73 -13.48 12.37 -17.49
CA GLY A 73 -13.11 12.14 -16.10
C GLY A 73 -12.15 13.20 -15.58
N ASN A 74 -12.04 13.34 -14.27
CA ASN A 74 -11.05 14.21 -13.64
C ASN A 74 -9.71 13.48 -13.49
N GLY A 75 -8.61 14.22 -13.56
CA GLY A 75 -7.32 13.72 -13.12
C GLY A 75 -7.29 13.57 -11.60
N GLY A 76 -6.46 12.66 -11.11
CA GLY A 76 -6.23 12.49 -9.68
C GLY A 76 -5.23 13.52 -9.16
N ASN A 77 -5.44 14.04 -7.95
CA ASN A 77 -4.42 14.81 -7.23
C ASN A 77 -3.15 13.97 -6.96
N GLY A 78 -1.99 14.62 -6.93
CA GLY A 78 -0.76 14.03 -6.43
C GLY A 78 -0.76 13.89 -4.91
N GLY A 79 0.06 12.96 -4.42
CA GLY A 79 0.24 12.70 -2.99
C GLY A 79 1.31 13.60 -2.38
N LYS A 80 1.24 13.82 -1.07
CA LYS A 80 2.22 14.68 -0.38
C LYS A 80 3.59 14.04 -0.26
N GLY A 81 4.63 14.86 -0.29
CA GLY A 81 6.00 14.45 0.04
C GLY A 81 6.19 14.31 1.55
N SER A 82 7.35 13.82 1.97
CA SER A 82 7.80 13.84 3.37
C SER A 82 9.20 14.40 3.51
N GLY A 83 9.52 14.91 4.71
CA GLY A 83 10.83 15.51 5.01
C GLY A 83 11.12 16.76 4.18
N VAL A 84 12.20 16.72 3.40
CA VAL A 84 12.58 17.80 2.47
C VAL A 84 12.19 17.50 1.01
N GLN A 85 11.47 16.39 0.78
CA GLN A 85 11.07 15.97 -0.55
C GLN A 85 9.72 16.56 -0.96
N HIS A 86 9.50 16.65 -2.26
CA HIS A 86 8.31 17.24 -2.86
C HIS A 86 7.18 16.21 -2.92
N GLY A 87 5.93 16.67 -2.94
CA GLY A 87 4.83 15.79 -3.33
C GLY A 87 4.78 15.54 -4.84
N GLY A 88 3.89 14.64 -5.22
CA GLY A 88 3.71 14.20 -6.60
C GLY A 88 2.87 15.19 -7.39
N ALA A 89 3.04 15.20 -8.71
CA ALA A 89 2.22 16.03 -9.59
C ALA A 89 0.76 15.54 -9.65
N GLY A 90 -0.18 16.45 -9.88
CA GLY A 90 -1.56 16.12 -10.25
C GLY A 90 -1.65 15.51 -11.65
N GLY A 91 -2.61 14.63 -11.86
CA GLY A 91 -2.93 14.03 -13.16
C GLY A 91 -3.83 14.92 -14.00
N SER A 92 -3.84 14.69 -15.32
CA SER A 92 -4.66 15.45 -16.26
C SER A 92 -6.12 14.99 -16.29
N GLY A 93 -7.04 15.91 -16.49
CA GLY A 93 -8.45 15.61 -16.79
C GLY A 93 -8.65 15.08 -18.21
N GLY A 94 -9.84 14.53 -18.46
CA GLY A 94 -10.23 13.95 -19.74
C GLY A 94 -10.27 14.99 -20.86
N ARG A 95 -9.93 14.54 -22.08
CA ARG A 95 -9.84 15.40 -23.27
C ARG A 95 -11.11 16.19 -23.60
N PHE A 96 -12.29 15.62 -23.32
CA PHE A 96 -13.56 16.30 -23.61
C PHE A 96 -14.17 16.91 -22.36
N PHE A 97 -14.13 16.20 -21.24
CA PHE A 97 -14.65 16.68 -19.97
C PHE A 97 -13.80 16.18 -18.81
N GLY A 98 -13.46 17.10 -17.90
CA GLY A 98 -12.63 16.80 -16.75
C GLY A 98 -11.86 18.01 -16.26
N SER A 99 -11.46 17.97 -15.00
CA SER A 99 -10.51 18.90 -14.40
C SER A 99 -9.20 18.18 -14.10
N ASN A 100 -8.10 18.93 -14.13
CA ASN A 100 -6.79 18.40 -13.69
C ASN A 100 -6.78 18.24 -12.17
N GLY A 101 -6.05 17.24 -11.71
CA GLY A 101 -5.71 17.08 -10.31
C GLY A 101 -4.73 18.15 -9.83
N LEU A 102 -4.75 18.39 -8.52
CA LEU A 102 -3.82 19.28 -7.84
C LEU A 102 -2.50 18.56 -7.53
N ASP A 103 -1.40 19.29 -7.51
CA ASP A 103 -0.12 18.77 -7.02
C ASP A 103 -0.18 18.50 -5.51
N GLY A 104 0.50 17.44 -5.08
CA GLY A 104 0.75 17.16 -3.68
C GLY A 104 1.86 18.08 -3.19
N GLY A 105 1.55 18.89 -2.17
CA GLY A 105 2.55 19.74 -1.51
C GLY A 105 3.63 18.97 -0.77
#